data_AF-A0A6P0RLD2-F1
#
_entry.id   AF-A0A6P0RLD2-F1
#
_cell.length_a   1.000
_cell.length_b   1.000
_cell.length_c   1.000
_cell.angle_alpha   90.00
_cell.angle_beta   90.00
_cell.angle_gamma   90.00
#
_symmetry.space_group_name_H-M   'P 1'
#
loop_
_entity.id
_entity.type
_entity.pdbx_description
1 polymer ?
#
loop_
_entity_poly.entity_id
_entity_poly.type
_entity_poly.pdbx_seq_one_letter_code
_entity_poly.pdbx_strand_id
1 'polypeptide(L)'
;MAAYRWVYNQCVEFFNQQQVLPKGKSLDQIIQSRQSFRENEWTKCLGKTRQEAVCEAEQAYKQAKAANNTQNFQLRYRSCRNKSQVIQFKNDAYRDGTWFPKKVKGHLFCTAIGYQIPRNCDYGTELVYQRGQWFACFPQYIKPLTTDSDRVIALDPGNRAFLTGYDGENVLEIGKGDIGRINRLCSHLDNLLSRAALSKNKRQRYQMRKAASQMRSRIQHLVKDLHSKVASVLVNSYKLIFLPTYETSKMVLKSSRKINRKSVRNMLTWSHGKFASHIE
;
A
#
# COMPACT_ATOMS: atom_id res chain seq x y z
N MET A 1 -4.88 3.13 -16.78
CA MET A 1 -3.75 2.33 -16.22
C MET A 1 -2.69 1.97 -17.26
N ALA A 2 -3.04 1.28 -18.37
CA ALA A 2 -2.03 0.87 -19.35
C ALA A 2 -1.24 2.06 -19.94
N ALA A 3 -1.92 3.14 -20.32
CA ALA A 3 -1.27 4.34 -20.84
C ALA A 3 -0.37 5.02 -19.79
N TYR A 4 -0.84 5.11 -18.55
CA TYR A 4 -0.07 5.70 -17.43
C TYR A 4 1.22 4.91 -17.18
N ARG A 5 1.12 3.58 -17.17
CA ARG A 5 2.27 2.68 -17.06
C ARG A 5 3.24 2.84 -18.24
N TRP A 6 2.72 2.98 -19.45
CA TRP A 6 3.54 3.20 -20.64
C TRP A 6 4.34 4.51 -20.52
N VAL A 7 3.68 5.62 -20.17
CA VAL A 7 4.34 6.93 -19.96
C VAL A 7 5.46 6.82 -18.91
N TYR A 8 5.15 6.24 -17.75
CA TYR A 8 6.16 6.02 -16.70
C TYR A 8 7.34 5.19 -17.22
N ASN A 9 7.08 4.09 -17.93
CA ASN A 9 8.12 3.22 -18.45
C ASN A 9 8.97 3.89 -19.54
N GLN A 10 8.40 4.80 -20.34
CA GLN A 10 9.16 5.60 -21.30
C GLN A 10 10.10 6.60 -20.61
N CYS A 11 9.68 7.16 -19.47
CA CYS A 11 10.54 7.99 -18.63
C CYS A 11 11.67 7.17 -18.00
N VAL A 12 11.35 5.98 -17.49
CA VAL A 12 12.36 5.03 -16.97
C VAL A 12 13.37 4.64 -18.04
N GLU A 13 12.92 4.35 -19.26
CA GLU A 13 13.81 4.05 -20.39
C GLU A 13 14.77 5.22 -20.67
N PHE A 14 14.24 6.44 -20.70
CA PHE A 14 15.04 7.66 -20.89
C PHE A 14 16.15 7.77 -19.83
N PHE A 15 15.82 7.54 -18.55
CA PHE A 15 16.81 7.57 -17.46
C PHE A 15 17.82 6.42 -17.52
N ASN A 16 17.37 5.20 -17.81
CA ASN A 16 18.24 4.03 -17.90
C ASN A 16 19.24 4.11 -19.04
N GLN A 17 18.85 4.74 -20.15
CA GLN A 17 19.72 5.02 -21.30
C GLN A 17 20.63 6.24 -21.08
N GLN A 18 20.57 6.88 -19.90
CA GLN A 18 21.33 8.10 -19.58
C GLN A 18 21.15 9.22 -20.61
N GLN A 19 19.95 9.30 -21.20
CA GLN A 19 19.64 10.34 -22.18
C GLN A 19 19.65 11.71 -21.51
N VAL A 20 20.17 12.71 -22.21
CA VAL A 20 20.20 14.10 -21.75
C VAL A 20 19.02 14.86 -22.34
N LEU A 21 18.33 15.63 -21.50
CA LEU A 21 17.23 16.48 -21.96
C LEU A 21 17.78 17.57 -22.90
N PRO A 22 17.19 17.79 -24.09
CA PRO A 22 17.55 18.91 -24.94
C PRO A 22 17.32 20.25 -24.21
N LYS A 23 18.16 21.25 -24.47
CA LYS A 23 18.03 22.60 -23.89
C LYS A 23 16.60 23.14 -24.09
N GLY A 24 15.96 23.55 -23.00
CA GLY A 24 14.62 24.15 -23.00
C GLY A 24 13.44 23.17 -23.17
N LYS A 25 13.69 21.85 -23.26
CA LYS A 25 12.61 20.86 -23.34
C LYS A 25 12.42 20.10 -22.04
N SER A 26 11.17 19.93 -21.63
CA SER A 26 10.83 19.07 -20.49
C SER A 26 10.69 17.61 -20.92
N LEU A 27 10.87 16.68 -19.97
CA LEU A 27 10.64 15.26 -20.22
C LEU A 27 9.19 15.01 -20.70
N ASP A 28 8.21 15.74 -20.13
CA ASP A 28 6.80 15.68 -20.55
C ASP A 28 6.61 16.01 -22.05
N GLN A 29 7.33 17.01 -22.57
CA GLN A 29 7.27 17.37 -23.99
C GLN A 29 7.88 16.28 -24.89
N ILE A 30 8.96 15.64 -24.44
CA ILE A 30 9.57 14.50 -25.15
C ILE A 30 8.61 13.32 -25.17
N ILE A 31 7.97 13.01 -24.04
CA ILE A 31 6.98 11.93 -24.03
C ILE A 31 5.77 12.31 -24.89
N GLN A 32 5.31 13.56 -24.86
CA GLN A 32 4.22 14.05 -25.70
C GLN A 32 4.50 13.84 -27.19
N SER A 33 5.70 14.14 -27.67
CA SER A 33 6.06 13.90 -29.07
C SER A 33 6.05 12.41 -29.41
N ARG A 34 6.46 11.53 -28.48
CA ARG A 34 6.35 10.07 -28.65
C ARG A 34 4.91 9.57 -28.73
N GLN A 35 3.94 10.28 -28.14
CA GLN A 35 2.52 9.93 -28.25
C GLN A 35 1.93 10.29 -29.62
N SER A 36 2.59 11.14 -30.41
CA SER A 36 2.13 11.52 -31.75
C SER A 36 2.32 10.42 -32.79
N PHE A 37 3.21 9.46 -32.54
CA PHE A 37 3.37 8.30 -33.40
C PHE A 37 2.10 7.43 -33.39
N ARG A 38 1.70 6.94 -34.57
CA ARG A 38 0.46 6.16 -34.77
C ARG A 38 0.35 4.96 -33.81
N GLU A 39 1.46 4.29 -33.53
CA GLU A 39 1.53 3.13 -32.62
C GLU A 39 1.23 3.48 -31.15
N ASN A 40 1.46 4.73 -30.76
CA ASN A 40 1.35 5.20 -29.37
C ASN A 40 0.12 6.08 -29.13
N GLU A 41 -0.72 6.28 -30.15
CA GLU A 41 -1.87 7.17 -30.09
C GLU A 41 -2.86 6.80 -28.97
N TRP A 42 -3.02 5.50 -28.69
CA TRP A 42 -3.85 4.98 -27.60
C TRP A 42 -3.47 5.55 -26.21
N THR A 43 -2.25 6.07 -26.05
CA THR A 43 -1.77 6.67 -24.80
C THR A 43 -2.23 8.11 -24.59
N LYS A 44 -2.72 8.80 -25.64
CA LYS A 44 -3.23 10.18 -25.57
C LYS A 44 -4.46 10.33 -24.67
N CYS A 45 -5.14 9.23 -24.35
CA CYS A 45 -6.31 9.20 -23.45
C CYS A 45 -6.05 9.87 -22.08
N LEU A 46 -4.81 9.84 -21.58
CA LEU A 46 -4.44 10.45 -20.30
C LEU A 46 -4.63 11.98 -20.28
N GLY A 47 -4.44 12.66 -21.41
CA GLY A 47 -4.36 14.13 -21.44
C GLY A 47 -3.36 14.66 -20.40
N LYS A 48 -3.82 15.58 -19.53
CA LYS A 48 -3.00 16.19 -18.47
C LYS A 48 -2.42 15.19 -17.45
N THR A 49 -3.08 14.05 -17.21
CA THR A 49 -2.61 13.01 -16.28
C THR A 49 -1.25 12.42 -16.67
N ARG A 50 -0.82 12.60 -17.92
CA ARG A 50 0.54 12.25 -18.35
C ARG A 50 1.61 12.92 -17.48
N GLN A 51 1.41 14.18 -17.11
CA GLN A 51 2.37 14.95 -16.32
C GLN A 51 2.62 14.31 -14.95
N GLU A 52 1.59 13.72 -14.34
CA GLU A 52 1.73 12.99 -13.06
C GLU A 52 2.59 11.74 -13.23
N ALA A 53 2.39 10.96 -14.29
CA ALA A 53 3.22 9.79 -14.57
C ALA A 53 4.70 10.14 -14.83
N VAL A 54 4.95 11.30 -15.46
CA VAL A 54 6.31 11.84 -15.68
C VAL A 54 6.92 12.28 -14.35
N CYS A 55 6.20 13.06 -13.55
CA CYS A 55 6.64 13.52 -12.23
C CYS A 55 6.96 12.35 -11.30
N GLU A 56 6.11 11.32 -11.29
CA GLU A 56 6.32 10.10 -10.50
C GLU A 56 7.61 9.36 -10.92
N ALA A 57 7.93 9.32 -12.21
CA ALA A 57 9.18 8.73 -12.70
C ALA A 57 10.40 9.56 -12.34
N GLU A 58 10.31 10.90 -12.42
CA GLU A 58 11.38 11.82 -12.00
C GLU A 58 11.66 11.71 -10.50
N GLN A 59 10.61 11.63 -9.66
CA GLN A 59 10.75 11.42 -8.23
C GLN A 59 11.41 10.06 -7.93
N ALA A 60 10.99 8.99 -8.60
CA ALA A 60 11.61 7.69 -8.46
C ALA A 60 13.10 7.70 -8.86
N TYR A 61 13.46 8.44 -9.91
CA TYR A 61 14.86 8.63 -10.31
C TYR A 61 15.66 9.38 -9.24
N LYS A 62 15.13 10.49 -8.73
CA LYS A 62 15.78 11.28 -7.65
C LYS A 62 16.01 10.43 -6.40
N GLN A 63 15.01 9.67 -5.97
CA GLN A 63 15.11 8.77 -4.82
C GLN A 63 16.15 7.66 -5.06
N ALA A 64 16.13 7.04 -6.23
CA ALA A 64 17.09 6.01 -6.58
C ALA A 64 18.53 6.55 -6.65
N LYS A 65 18.72 7.78 -7.16
CA LYS A 65 20.01 8.47 -7.16
C LYS A 65 20.50 8.84 -5.76
N ALA A 66 19.60 9.25 -4.87
CA ALA A 66 19.95 9.55 -3.48
C ALA A 66 20.32 8.29 -2.69
N ALA A 67 19.65 7.16 -2.97
CA ALA A 67 19.92 5.89 -2.30
C ALA A 67 21.19 5.19 -2.81
N ASN A 68 21.57 5.41 -4.08
CA ASN A 68 22.74 4.80 -4.68
C ASN A 68 23.84 5.85 -4.87
N ASN A 69 24.92 5.74 -4.11
CA ASN A 69 26.10 6.62 -4.24
C ASN A 69 26.88 6.44 -5.57
N THR A 70 26.47 5.50 -6.41
CA THR A 70 27.07 5.20 -7.71
C THR A 70 26.19 5.71 -8.85
N GLN A 71 26.83 6.21 -9.92
CA GLN A 71 26.12 6.63 -11.14
C GLN A 71 25.47 5.46 -11.91
N ASN A 72 25.85 4.21 -11.59
CA ASN A 72 25.40 3.01 -12.27
C ASN A 72 24.28 2.32 -11.48
N PHE A 73 23.06 2.84 -11.60
CA PHE A 73 21.85 2.15 -11.17
C PHE A 73 20.81 2.13 -12.30
N GLN A 74 19.95 1.11 -12.30
CA GLN A 74 18.84 1.01 -13.25
C GLN A 74 17.51 1.14 -12.52
N LEU A 75 16.66 2.03 -13.02
CA LEU A 75 15.29 2.13 -12.58
C LEU A 75 14.50 0.91 -13.06
N ARG A 76 13.61 0.44 -12.19
CA ARG A 76 12.74 -0.67 -12.48
C ARG A 76 11.50 -0.21 -13.26
N TYR A 77 11.24 -0.86 -14.39
CA TYR A 77 9.99 -0.71 -15.13
C TYR A 77 8.78 -1.22 -14.33
N ARG A 78 7.64 -0.57 -14.53
CA ARG A 78 6.34 -1.05 -14.05
C ARG A 78 5.87 -2.21 -14.92
N SER A 79 5.49 -3.31 -14.28
CA SER A 79 4.92 -4.48 -14.95
C SER A 79 3.39 -4.42 -14.98
N CYS A 80 2.79 -4.89 -16.08
CA CYS A 80 1.35 -5.16 -16.14
C CYS A 80 0.90 -6.27 -15.18
N ARG A 81 1.85 -7.12 -14.74
CA ARG A 81 1.61 -8.23 -13.80
C ARG A 81 1.65 -7.77 -12.34
N ASN A 82 1.98 -6.50 -12.08
CA ASN A 82 1.95 -5.98 -10.71
C ASN A 82 0.50 -5.97 -10.20
N LYS A 83 0.34 -6.49 -8.97
CA LYS A 83 -0.96 -6.61 -8.29
C LYS A 83 -1.50 -5.29 -7.75
N SER A 84 -0.68 -4.24 -7.81
CA SER A 84 -1.00 -2.88 -7.40
C SER A 84 -0.56 -1.94 -8.51
N GLN A 85 -1.44 -1.04 -8.94
CA GLN A 85 -1.18 -0.02 -9.93
C GLN A 85 -1.93 1.24 -9.53
N VAL A 86 -1.33 2.40 -9.74
CA VAL A 86 -1.85 3.70 -9.32
C VAL A 86 -1.96 4.62 -10.54
N ILE A 87 -2.97 5.47 -10.52
CA ILE A 87 -3.09 6.64 -11.39
C ILE A 87 -3.20 7.84 -10.46
N GLN A 88 -2.28 8.78 -10.58
CA GLN A 88 -2.32 10.04 -9.84
C GLN A 88 -2.98 11.12 -10.70
N PHE A 89 -3.72 12.00 -10.07
CA PHE A 89 -4.40 13.11 -10.70
C PHE A 89 -4.07 14.42 -9.97
N LYS A 90 -3.89 15.49 -10.74
CA LYS A 90 -3.80 16.85 -10.20
C LYS A 90 -5.08 17.26 -9.47
N ASN A 91 -4.97 18.25 -8.60
CA ASN A 91 -6.10 18.79 -7.84
C ASN A 91 -7.23 19.34 -8.75
N ASP A 92 -6.92 19.82 -9.95
CA ASP A 92 -7.94 20.30 -10.90
C ASP A 92 -8.74 19.18 -11.59
N ALA A 93 -8.31 17.92 -11.48
CA ALA A 93 -8.90 16.81 -12.20
C ALA A 93 -10.19 16.25 -11.56
N TYR A 94 -10.39 16.47 -10.26
CA TYR A 94 -11.53 15.95 -9.50
C TYR A 94 -12.44 17.10 -9.05
N ARG A 95 -13.65 17.16 -9.61
CA ARG A 95 -14.66 18.19 -9.29
C ARG A 95 -16.07 17.61 -9.44
N ASP A 96 -17.00 18.13 -8.66
CA ASP A 96 -18.42 17.77 -8.73
C ASP A 96 -18.67 16.25 -8.66
N GLY A 97 -17.92 15.56 -7.81
CA GLY A 97 -18.08 14.12 -7.57
C GLY A 97 -17.44 13.19 -8.61
N THR A 98 -16.71 13.72 -9.60
CA THR A 98 -16.17 12.92 -10.72
C THR A 98 -14.77 13.35 -11.17
N TRP A 99 -13.98 12.39 -11.67
CA TRP A 99 -12.74 12.69 -12.39
C TRP A 99 -13.04 13.06 -13.83
N PHE A 100 -12.48 14.17 -14.31
CA PHE A 100 -12.66 14.68 -15.67
C PHE A 100 -14.15 14.76 -16.10
N PRO A 101 -14.96 15.63 -15.46
CA PRO A 101 -16.40 15.76 -15.72
C PRO A 101 -16.75 15.92 -17.21
N LYS A 102 -15.88 16.57 -18.00
CA LYS A 102 -16.06 16.74 -19.46
C LYS A 102 -15.83 15.47 -20.28
N LYS A 103 -14.94 14.56 -19.85
CA LYS A 103 -14.57 13.34 -20.58
C LYS A 103 -15.38 12.12 -20.17
N VAL A 104 -15.84 12.08 -18.93
CA VAL A 104 -16.45 10.90 -18.29
C VAL A 104 -17.96 11.14 -18.06
N LYS A 105 -18.56 12.04 -18.84
CA LYS A 105 -19.94 12.52 -18.70
C LYS A 105 -20.91 11.33 -18.69
N GLY A 106 -21.68 11.19 -17.61
CA GLY A 106 -22.71 10.16 -17.47
C GLY A 106 -22.28 8.85 -16.78
N HIS A 107 -21.00 8.67 -16.43
CA HIS A 107 -20.61 7.54 -15.59
C HIS A 107 -20.76 7.88 -14.11
N LEU A 108 -21.45 6.99 -13.38
CA LEU A 108 -21.60 7.07 -11.94
C LEU A 108 -20.50 6.23 -11.28
N PHE A 109 -19.85 6.80 -10.27
CA PHE A 109 -18.95 6.06 -9.39
C PHE A 109 -19.75 5.53 -8.20
N CYS A 110 -19.84 4.21 -8.08
CA CYS A 110 -20.46 3.57 -6.92
C CYS A 110 -19.39 3.32 -5.85
N THR A 111 -19.72 3.64 -4.60
CA THR A 111 -18.91 3.29 -3.43
C THR A 111 -19.40 2.02 -2.77
N ALA A 112 -18.55 1.43 -1.93
CA ALA A 112 -19.01 0.44 -0.97
C ALA A 112 -20.02 1.09 0.01
N ILE A 113 -20.96 0.28 0.50
CA ILE A 113 -21.96 0.70 1.50
C ILE A 113 -21.23 1.36 2.69
N GLY A 114 -21.74 2.52 3.12
CA GLY A 114 -21.19 3.29 4.25
C GLY A 114 -20.08 4.28 3.88
N TYR A 115 -19.64 4.34 2.63
CA TYR A 115 -18.62 5.31 2.18
C TYR A 115 -19.24 6.39 1.31
N GLN A 116 -18.87 7.64 1.60
CA GLN A 116 -19.22 8.80 0.79
C GLN A 116 -17.99 9.28 0.01
N ILE A 117 -18.18 9.65 -1.25
CA ILE A 117 -17.13 10.32 -2.03
C ILE A 117 -17.27 11.83 -1.77
N PRO A 118 -16.19 12.54 -1.41
CA PRO A 118 -16.24 13.99 -1.30
C PRO A 118 -16.62 14.60 -2.65
N ARG A 119 -17.37 15.71 -2.69
CA ARG A 119 -17.71 16.36 -3.97
C ARG A 119 -16.50 17.01 -4.63
N ASN A 120 -15.62 17.60 -3.84
CA ASN A 120 -14.41 18.30 -4.28
C ASN A 120 -13.22 17.89 -3.41
N CYS A 121 -12.01 18.07 -3.93
CA CYS A 121 -10.77 17.81 -3.19
C CYS A 121 -9.73 18.88 -3.59
N ASP A 122 -9.16 19.54 -2.58
CA ASP A 122 -8.17 20.61 -2.81
C ASP A 122 -6.80 20.07 -3.22
N TYR A 123 -6.54 18.80 -2.90
CA TYR A 123 -5.30 18.09 -3.14
C TYR A 123 -5.39 17.19 -4.38
N GLY A 124 -4.24 16.76 -4.88
CA GLY A 124 -4.18 15.73 -5.93
C GLY A 124 -4.82 14.43 -5.45
N THR A 125 -5.57 13.77 -6.31
CA THR A 125 -6.27 12.52 -5.96
C THR A 125 -5.59 11.33 -6.61
N GLU A 126 -5.79 10.13 -6.06
CA GLU A 126 -5.25 8.91 -6.66
C GLU A 126 -6.34 7.86 -6.84
N LEU A 127 -6.18 7.04 -7.87
CA LEU A 127 -7.01 5.88 -8.11
C LEU A 127 -6.12 4.64 -8.17
N VAL A 128 -6.27 3.81 -7.14
CA VAL A 128 -5.41 2.65 -6.87
C VAL A 128 -6.17 1.38 -7.21
N TYR A 129 -5.63 0.59 -8.12
CA TYR A 129 -6.09 -0.78 -8.33
C TYR A 129 -5.19 -1.74 -7.57
N GLN A 130 -5.74 -2.38 -6.54
CA GLN A 130 -5.00 -3.32 -5.73
C GLN A 130 -5.80 -4.60 -5.50
N ARG A 131 -5.19 -5.74 -5.83
CA ARG A 131 -5.72 -7.09 -5.55
C ARG A 131 -7.16 -7.33 -6.03
N GLY A 132 -7.54 -6.74 -7.16
CA GLY A 132 -8.87 -6.91 -7.75
C GLY A 132 -9.90 -5.90 -7.28
N GLN A 133 -9.51 -4.91 -6.48
CA GLN A 133 -10.36 -3.85 -5.98
C GLN A 133 -9.83 -2.49 -6.43
N TRP A 134 -10.74 -1.56 -6.65
CA TRP A 134 -10.43 -0.16 -6.92
C TRP A 134 -10.62 0.65 -5.65
N PHE A 135 -9.67 1.54 -5.38
CA PHE A 135 -9.70 2.48 -4.27
C PHE A 135 -9.52 3.88 -4.83
N ALA A 136 -10.34 4.80 -4.35
CA ALA A 136 -10.18 6.22 -4.59
C ALA A 136 -9.56 6.84 -3.33
N CYS A 137 -8.46 7.56 -3.52
CA CYS A 137 -7.71 8.18 -2.45
C CYS A 137 -7.86 9.71 -2.55
N PHE A 138 -8.45 10.29 -1.51
CA PHE A 138 -8.66 11.73 -1.38
C PHE A 138 -7.83 12.21 -0.20
N PRO A 139 -6.72 12.92 -0.41
CA PRO A 139 -5.95 13.47 0.69
C PRO A 139 -6.76 14.55 1.39
N GLN A 140 -6.61 14.60 2.70
CA GLN A 140 -7.15 15.65 3.53
C GLN A 140 -6.10 16.04 4.56
N TYR A 141 -5.86 17.34 4.72
CA TYR A 141 -5.11 17.84 5.84
C TYR A 141 -5.99 17.81 7.09
N ILE A 142 -5.52 17.12 8.12
CA ILE A 142 -6.16 17.07 9.44
C ILE A 142 -5.15 17.69 10.41
N LYS A 143 -5.57 18.74 11.12
CA LYS A 143 -4.74 19.35 12.15
C LYS A 143 -4.48 18.31 13.26
N PRO A 144 -3.22 18.07 13.67
CA PRO A 144 -2.92 17.14 14.74
C PRO A 144 -3.65 17.55 16.04
N LEU A 145 -4.30 16.60 16.68
CA LEU A 145 -4.87 16.74 18.02
C LEU A 145 -3.84 16.23 19.01
N THR A 146 -3.53 17.04 20.02
CA THR A 146 -2.70 16.63 21.15
C THR A 146 -3.59 16.11 22.26
N THR A 147 -3.13 15.08 22.98
CA THR A 147 -3.78 14.65 24.22
C THR A 147 -3.28 15.48 25.39
N ASP A 148 -4.19 15.85 26.30
CA ASP A 148 -3.86 16.52 27.57
C ASP A 148 -3.53 15.53 28.70
N SER A 149 -3.55 14.22 28.41
CA SER A 149 -3.22 13.17 29.36
C SER A 149 -1.74 13.26 29.78
N ASP A 150 -1.45 12.95 31.04
CA ASP A 150 -0.09 12.76 31.58
C ASP A 150 0.28 11.29 31.79
N ARG A 151 -0.59 10.36 31.38
CA ARG A 151 -0.38 8.92 31.58
C ARG A 151 0.75 8.39 30.70
N VAL A 152 1.46 7.40 31.22
CA VAL A 152 2.57 6.74 30.53
C VAL A 152 2.30 5.25 30.50
N ILE A 153 2.56 4.58 29.37
CA ILE A 153 2.36 3.14 29.24
C ILE A 153 3.59 2.47 28.62
N ALA A 154 4.01 1.35 29.20
CA ALA A 154 5.00 0.46 28.62
C ALA A 154 4.32 -0.72 27.95
N LEU A 155 4.71 -1.02 26.70
CA LEU A 155 4.09 -2.06 25.88
C LEU A 155 5.02 -3.25 25.68
N ASP A 156 4.45 -4.45 25.74
CA ASP A 156 5.11 -5.72 25.41
C ASP A 156 4.29 -6.48 24.34
N PRO A 157 4.86 -6.70 23.13
CA PRO A 157 4.19 -7.41 22.06
C PRO A 157 4.20 -8.93 22.30
N GLY A 158 3.02 -9.53 22.23
CA GLY A 158 2.83 -10.96 22.45
C GLY A 158 2.49 -11.75 21.19
N ASN A 159 2.52 -13.07 21.33
CA ASN A 159 1.91 -13.99 20.36
C ASN A 159 0.50 -14.46 20.78
N ARG A 160 0.20 -14.47 22.10
CA ARG A 160 -1.07 -14.94 22.67
C ARG A 160 -2.09 -13.82 22.80
N ALA A 161 -1.69 -12.73 23.46
CA ALA A 161 -2.25 -11.40 23.27
C ALA A 161 -1.41 -10.71 22.19
N PHE A 162 -2.01 -9.81 21.42
CA PHE A 162 -1.29 -8.99 20.46
C PHE A 162 -0.34 -8.05 21.20
N LEU A 163 -0.87 -7.34 22.19
CA LEU A 163 -0.13 -6.32 22.93
C LEU A 163 -0.57 -6.38 24.39
N THR A 164 0.40 -6.35 25.30
CA THR A 164 0.17 -6.18 26.73
C THR A 164 0.79 -4.84 27.12
N GLY A 165 0.05 -3.99 27.82
CA GLY A 165 0.54 -2.71 28.32
C GLY A 165 0.43 -2.62 29.83
N TYR A 166 1.35 -1.90 30.47
CA TYR A 166 1.28 -1.56 31.88
C TYR A 166 1.54 -0.07 32.07
N ASP A 167 0.63 0.62 32.76
CA ASP A 167 0.67 2.07 32.98
C ASP A 167 1.05 2.47 34.42
N GLY A 168 1.44 1.51 35.26
CA GLY A 168 1.71 1.70 36.68
C GLY A 168 0.57 1.27 37.58
N GLU A 169 -0.68 1.29 37.09
CA GLU A 169 -1.87 0.96 37.88
C GLU A 169 -2.64 -0.23 37.27
N ASN A 170 -2.75 -0.27 35.95
CA ASN A 170 -3.58 -1.18 35.18
C ASN A 170 -2.75 -1.97 34.18
N VAL A 171 -3.21 -3.19 33.90
CA VAL A 171 -2.68 -4.04 32.83
C VAL A 171 -3.68 -4.07 31.68
N LEU A 172 -3.25 -3.59 30.51
CA LEU A 172 -4.03 -3.58 29.28
C LEU A 172 -3.64 -4.77 28.40
N GLU A 173 -4.48 -5.80 28.33
CA GLU A 173 -4.28 -6.93 27.40
C GLU A 173 -5.17 -6.78 26.16
N ILE A 174 -4.55 -6.67 24.98
CA ILE A 174 -5.25 -6.49 23.70
C ILE A 174 -5.08 -7.72 22.82
N GLY A 175 -6.17 -8.17 22.20
CA GLY A 175 -6.15 -9.25 21.20
C GLY A 175 -5.98 -10.64 21.82
N LYS A 176 -6.29 -10.79 23.11
CA LYS A 176 -6.28 -12.08 23.80
C LYS A 176 -7.30 -13.02 23.16
N GLY A 177 -6.83 -14.16 22.64
CA GLY A 177 -7.68 -15.17 22.01
C GLY A 177 -8.00 -14.94 20.52
N ASP A 178 -7.81 -13.72 20.00
CA ASP A 178 -8.09 -13.39 18.59
C ASP A 178 -7.18 -14.14 17.61
N ILE A 179 -5.98 -14.50 18.05
CA ILE A 179 -5.03 -15.29 17.25
C ILE A 179 -5.62 -16.64 16.82
N GLY A 180 -6.57 -17.20 17.58
CA GLY A 180 -7.26 -18.44 17.23
C GLY A 180 -8.06 -18.30 15.93
N ARG A 181 -8.79 -17.19 15.77
CA ARG A 181 -9.56 -16.88 14.55
C ARG A 181 -8.63 -16.71 13.35
N ILE A 182 -7.54 -15.96 13.53
CA ILE A 182 -6.53 -15.73 12.49
C ILE A 182 -5.88 -17.06 12.08
N ASN A 183 -5.57 -17.92 13.04
CA ASN A 183 -4.99 -19.24 12.78
C ASN A 183 -5.90 -20.14 11.95
N ARG A 184 -7.22 -20.14 12.21
CA ARG A 184 -8.18 -20.89 11.37
C ARG A 184 -8.17 -20.42 9.92
N LEU A 185 -8.16 -19.10 9.70
CA LEU A 185 -8.04 -18.53 8.34
C LEU A 185 -6.73 -18.93 7.68
N CYS A 186 -5.64 -18.92 8.44
CA CYS A 186 -4.33 -19.35 7.99
C CYS A 186 -4.29 -20.84 7.59
N SER A 187 -4.88 -21.74 8.38
CA SER A 187 -4.99 -23.15 8.03
C SER A 187 -5.83 -23.37 6.77
N HIS A 188 -6.94 -22.64 6.63
CA HIS A 188 -7.77 -22.73 5.43
C HIS A 188 -7.04 -22.20 4.18
N LEU A 189 -6.26 -21.12 4.33
CA LEU A 189 -5.39 -20.61 3.28
C LEU A 189 -4.36 -21.65 2.82
N ASP A 190 -3.71 -22.32 3.77
CA ASP A 190 -2.70 -23.35 3.47
C ASP A 190 -3.33 -24.55 2.75
N ASN A 191 -4.53 -24.98 3.18
CA ASN A 191 -5.29 -26.03 2.51
C ASN A 191 -5.62 -25.65 1.05
N LEU A 192 -6.11 -24.43 0.81
CA LEU A 192 -6.39 -23.95 -0.54
C LEU A 192 -5.14 -23.92 -1.42
N LEU A 193 -4.00 -23.49 -0.87
CA LEU A 193 -2.74 -23.46 -1.61
C LEU A 193 -2.22 -24.86 -1.93
N SER A 194 -2.33 -25.79 -0.99
CA SER A 194 -1.97 -27.20 -1.18
C SER A 194 -2.80 -27.82 -2.31
N ARG A 195 -4.14 -27.69 -2.25
CA ARG A 195 -5.04 -28.16 -3.31
C ARG A 195 -4.75 -27.49 -4.66
N ALA A 196 -4.42 -26.20 -4.67
CA ALA A 196 -4.05 -25.48 -5.89
C ALA A 196 -2.72 -25.96 -6.49
N ALA A 197 -1.77 -26.41 -5.67
CA ALA A 197 -0.51 -26.97 -6.15
C ALA A 197 -0.72 -28.35 -6.79
N LEU A 198 -1.60 -29.18 -6.21
CA LEU A 198 -1.90 -30.54 -6.68
C LEU A 198 -2.89 -30.58 -7.86
N SER A 199 -3.62 -29.49 -8.12
CA SER A 199 -4.62 -29.45 -9.19
C SER A 199 -3.99 -29.45 -10.59
N LYS A 200 -4.34 -30.48 -11.38
CA LYS A 200 -4.00 -30.60 -12.80
C LYS A 200 -4.78 -29.59 -13.67
N ASN A 201 -5.97 -29.18 -13.25
CA ASN A 201 -6.83 -28.27 -14.01
C ASN A 201 -6.39 -26.80 -13.83
N LYS A 202 -6.01 -26.16 -14.96
CA LYS A 202 -5.54 -24.77 -14.98
C LYS A 202 -6.59 -23.78 -14.44
N ARG A 203 -7.87 -23.93 -14.81
CA ARG A 203 -8.97 -23.03 -14.38
C ARG A 203 -9.23 -23.17 -12.88
N GLN A 204 -9.29 -24.39 -12.38
CA GLN A 204 -9.51 -24.67 -10.95
C GLN A 204 -8.35 -24.12 -10.10
N ARG A 205 -7.10 -24.35 -10.53
CA ARG A 205 -5.90 -23.79 -9.90
C ARG A 205 -5.93 -22.26 -9.85
N TYR A 206 -6.34 -21.61 -10.93
CA TYR A 206 -6.49 -20.16 -10.97
C TYR A 206 -7.53 -19.65 -9.96
N GLN A 207 -8.73 -20.26 -9.93
CA GLN A 207 -9.79 -19.87 -8.99
C GLN A 207 -9.37 -20.05 -7.53
N MET A 208 -8.73 -21.18 -7.18
CA MET A 208 -8.23 -21.40 -5.82
C MET A 208 -7.14 -20.39 -5.43
N ARG A 209 -6.22 -20.04 -6.34
CA ARG A 209 -5.22 -18.99 -6.09
C ARG A 209 -5.85 -17.61 -5.91
N LYS A 210 -6.93 -17.31 -6.63
CA LYS A 210 -7.72 -16.08 -6.47
C LYS A 210 -8.37 -16.04 -5.08
N ALA A 211 -9.03 -17.10 -4.65
CA ALA A 211 -9.61 -17.23 -3.31
C ALA A 211 -8.54 -17.11 -2.21
N ALA A 212 -7.40 -17.77 -2.37
CA ALA A 212 -6.26 -17.64 -1.47
C ALA A 212 -5.73 -16.19 -1.37
N SER A 213 -5.74 -15.44 -2.47
CA SER A 213 -5.37 -14.02 -2.46
C SER A 213 -6.37 -13.16 -1.66
N GLN A 214 -7.67 -13.42 -1.82
CA GLN A 214 -8.71 -12.72 -1.07
C GLN A 214 -8.61 -13.01 0.43
N MET A 215 -8.34 -14.26 0.80
CA MET A 215 -8.17 -14.65 2.20
C MET A 215 -6.92 -14.01 2.84
N ARG A 216 -5.81 -13.90 2.09
CA ARG A 216 -4.65 -13.12 2.55
C ARG A 216 -5.01 -11.66 2.80
N SER A 217 -5.78 -11.02 1.91
CA SER A 217 -6.26 -9.65 2.15
C SER A 217 -7.14 -9.58 3.39
N ARG A 218 -8.06 -10.54 3.60
CA ARG A 218 -8.90 -10.57 4.79
C ARG A 218 -8.08 -10.66 6.08
N ILE A 219 -7.08 -11.53 6.15
CA ILE A 219 -6.18 -11.63 7.32
C ILE A 219 -5.47 -10.30 7.56
N GLN A 220 -4.93 -9.69 6.50
CA GLN A 220 -4.24 -8.40 6.61
C GLN A 220 -5.17 -7.26 7.03
N HIS A 221 -6.41 -7.24 6.56
CA HIS A 221 -7.40 -6.24 6.97
C HIS A 221 -7.80 -6.40 8.43
N LEU A 222 -7.96 -7.63 8.93
CA LEU A 222 -8.23 -7.88 10.35
C LEU A 222 -7.09 -7.39 11.24
N VAL A 223 -5.84 -7.68 10.84
CA VAL A 223 -4.66 -7.21 11.59
C VAL A 223 -4.53 -5.69 11.52
N LYS A 224 -4.74 -5.08 10.34
CA LYS A 224 -4.70 -3.62 10.18
C LYS A 224 -5.79 -2.90 10.97
N ASP A 225 -6.99 -3.46 11.01
CA ASP A 225 -8.11 -2.94 11.80
C ASP A 225 -7.78 -2.96 13.30
N LEU A 226 -7.21 -4.07 13.79
CA LEU A 226 -6.68 -4.16 15.15
C LEU A 226 -5.61 -3.09 15.40
N HIS A 227 -4.60 -2.98 14.53
CA HIS A 227 -3.54 -1.97 14.66
C HIS A 227 -4.09 -0.56 14.75
N SER A 228 -5.05 -0.20 13.89
CA SER A 228 -5.65 1.14 13.84
C SER A 228 -6.44 1.45 15.11
N LYS A 229 -7.22 0.47 15.61
CA LYS A 229 -7.99 0.61 16.85
C LYS A 229 -7.08 0.77 18.06
N VAL A 230 -6.05 -0.07 18.15
CA VAL A 230 -5.08 -0.02 19.25
C VAL A 230 -4.31 1.29 19.24
N ALA A 231 -3.79 1.71 18.08
CA ALA A 231 -3.09 2.98 17.95
C ALA A 231 -3.97 4.16 18.37
N SER A 232 -5.23 4.19 17.91
CA SER A 232 -6.20 5.22 18.31
C SER A 232 -6.42 5.24 19.83
N VAL A 233 -6.62 4.08 20.46
CA VAL A 233 -6.79 4.02 21.92
C VAL A 233 -5.54 4.52 22.65
N LEU A 234 -4.35 4.11 22.21
CA LEU A 234 -3.10 4.48 22.89
C LEU A 234 -2.79 5.97 22.75
N VAL A 235 -2.83 6.51 21.54
CA VAL A 235 -2.49 7.92 21.25
C VAL A 235 -3.47 8.88 21.90
N ASN A 236 -4.75 8.51 22.01
CA ASN A 236 -5.74 9.34 22.69
C ASN A 236 -5.61 9.29 24.22
N SER A 237 -5.12 8.19 24.79
CA SER A 237 -5.16 7.96 26.25
C SER A 237 -3.84 8.26 26.97
N TYR A 238 -2.69 8.14 26.31
CA TYR A 238 -1.38 8.20 26.94
C TYR A 238 -0.50 9.28 26.29
N LYS A 239 0.24 10.01 27.13
CA LYS A 239 1.22 11.03 26.72
C LYS A 239 2.47 10.40 26.11
N LEU A 240 2.95 9.34 26.76
CA LEU A 240 4.19 8.68 26.44
C LEU A 240 3.95 7.17 26.36
N ILE A 241 4.36 6.59 25.24
CA ILE A 241 4.19 5.18 24.94
C ILE A 241 5.60 4.60 24.76
N PHE A 242 6.02 3.72 25.66
CA PHE A 242 7.26 2.98 25.48
C PHE A 242 7.01 1.77 24.58
N LEU A 243 7.51 1.84 23.34
CA LEU A 243 7.54 0.73 22.41
C LEU A 243 8.87 -0.02 22.52
N PRO A 244 8.86 -1.36 22.60
CA PRO A 244 10.08 -2.15 22.63
C PRO A 244 10.68 -2.27 21.22
N THR A 245 11.99 -2.51 21.15
CA THR A 245 12.66 -2.74 19.86
C THR A 245 12.26 -4.09 19.25
N TYR A 246 11.73 -4.06 18.02
CA TYR A 246 11.19 -5.24 17.34
C TYR A 246 12.25 -5.98 16.52
N GLU A 247 13.09 -6.82 17.15
CA GLU A 247 14.05 -7.69 16.42
C GLU A 247 13.40 -8.95 15.79
N THR A 248 12.19 -8.79 15.25
CA THR A 248 11.39 -9.91 14.71
C THR A 248 12.09 -10.65 13.57
N SER A 249 12.91 -9.96 12.77
CA SER A 249 13.70 -10.57 11.70
C SER A 249 14.66 -11.63 12.25
N LYS A 250 15.44 -11.33 13.29
CA LYS A 250 16.38 -12.28 13.92
C LYS A 250 15.65 -13.47 14.55
N MET A 251 14.49 -13.23 15.17
CA MET A 251 13.70 -14.27 15.84
C MET A 251 13.05 -15.27 14.88
N VAL A 252 12.77 -14.84 13.64
CA VAL A 252 12.04 -15.63 12.64
C VAL A 252 12.96 -16.45 11.73
N LEU A 253 14.23 -16.05 11.59
CA LEU A 253 15.21 -16.71 10.72
C LEU A 253 15.34 -18.21 11.03
N LYS A 254 15.12 -19.05 10.02
CA LYS A 254 15.06 -20.51 10.21
C LYS A 254 16.37 -21.09 10.74
N SER A 255 17.51 -20.51 10.38
CA SER A 255 18.86 -20.94 10.78
C SER A 255 19.17 -20.66 12.26
N SER A 256 18.64 -19.58 12.82
CA SER A 256 19.00 -19.11 14.17
C SER A 256 17.85 -19.20 15.18
N ARG A 257 16.61 -19.42 14.73
CA ARG A 257 15.44 -19.38 15.62
C ARG A 257 15.41 -20.55 16.61
N LYS A 258 15.10 -20.23 17.86
CA LYS A 258 14.78 -21.19 18.94
C LYS A 258 13.28 -21.45 19.11
N ILE A 259 12.44 -20.69 18.40
CA ILE A 259 10.98 -20.73 18.51
C ILE A 259 10.33 -21.63 17.45
N ASN A 260 9.23 -22.28 17.84
CA ASN A 260 8.53 -23.22 16.96
C ASN A 260 7.86 -22.53 15.75
N ARG A 261 7.48 -23.32 14.73
CA ARG A 261 6.86 -22.81 13.48
C ARG A 261 5.55 -22.06 13.74
N LYS A 262 4.74 -22.49 14.71
CA LYS A 262 3.44 -21.89 15.03
C LYS A 262 3.63 -20.49 15.62
N SER A 263 4.54 -20.32 16.57
CA SER A 263 4.89 -19.03 17.17
C SER A 263 5.46 -18.07 16.15
N VAL A 264 6.36 -18.53 15.26
CA VAL A 264 6.87 -17.71 14.16
C VAL A 264 5.75 -17.23 13.24
N ARG A 265 4.82 -18.13 12.88
CA ARG A 265 3.69 -17.77 12.03
C ARG A 265 2.82 -16.71 12.70
N ASN A 266 2.50 -16.88 13.98
CA ASN A 266 1.71 -15.90 14.73
C ASN A 266 2.41 -14.54 14.77
N MET A 267 3.71 -14.52 15.10
CA MET A 267 4.51 -13.29 15.17
C MET A 267 4.52 -12.53 13.83
N LEU A 268 4.75 -13.24 12.73
CA LEU A 268 4.71 -12.64 11.38
C LEU A 268 3.31 -12.17 10.99
N THR A 269 2.27 -12.89 11.42
CA THR A 269 0.90 -12.52 11.10
C THR A 269 0.47 -11.28 11.88
N TRP A 270 0.86 -11.16 13.15
CA TRP A 270 0.64 -9.96 13.95
C TRP A 270 1.36 -8.74 13.39
N SER A 271 2.48 -8.94 12.70
CA SER A 271 3.21 -7.85 12.02
C SER A 271 3.55 -6.70 12.96
N HIS A 272 4.07 -7.02 14.16
CA HIS A 272 4.40 -6.05 15.22
C HIS A 272 5.26 -4.87 14.74
N GLY A 273 6.25 -5.11 13.88
CA GLY A 273 7.06 -4.02 13.31
C GLY A 273 6.25 -3.03 12.46
N LYS A 274 5.16 -3.47 11.81
CA LYS A 274 4.26 -2.56 11.09
C LYS A 274 3.39 -1.74 12.02
N PHE A 275 3.05 -2.28 13.18
CA PHE A 275 2.31 -1.56 14.19
C PHE A 275 3.19 -0.47 14.82
N ALA A 276 4.46 -0.78 15.10
CA ALA A 276 5.45 0.19 15.57
C ALA A 276 5.50 1.41 14.65
N SER A 277 5.78 1.19 13.36
CA SER A 277 5.82 2.26 12.35
C SER A 277 4.47 2.91 12.04
N HIS A 278 3.36 2.40 12.60
CA HIS A 278 2.05 3.02 12.47
C HIS A 278 1.75 3.97 13.63
N ILE A 279 2.36 3.72 14.80
CA ILE A 279 2.25 4.58 15.99
C ILE A 279 3.29 5.69 15.98
N GLU A 280 4.51 5.39 15.49
CA GLU A 280 5.54 6.39 15.19
C GLU A 280 5.06 7.42 14.17
#